data_AF-W0EAK0-F1
#
_entry.id   AF-W0EAK0-F1
#
_cell.length_a   1.000
_cell.length_b   1.000
_cell.length_c   1.000
_cell.angle_alpha   90.00
_cell.angle_beta   90.00
_cell.angle_gamma   90.00
#
_symmetry.space_group_name_H-M   'P 1'
#
loop_
_entity.id
_entity.type
_entity.pdbx_description
1 polymer ?
#
loop_
_entity_poly.entity_id
_entity_poly.type
_entity_poly.pdbx_seq_one_letter_code
_entity_poly.pdbx_strand_id
1 'polypeptide(L)'
;MAKYEKSIIGQFGEVVNRLQNDIGNSGITMNLVDESNYASGDTNIAVRVYDKYFMRNGNRASLNLTIVGHGSEIFISAIGAGGGQGILFNFSLGAEDDMVVIVQKSVERME
;
A
#
# COMPACT_ATOMS: atom_id res chain seq x y z
N MET A 1 0.20 10.47 8.55
CA MET A 1 0.77 9.95 7.29
C MET A 1 1.83 8.94 7.64
N ALA A 2 1.61 7.68 7.27
CA ALA A 2 2.56 6.58 7.46
C ALA A 2 3.20 6.24 6.11
N LYS A 3 4.47 5.80 6.11
CA LYS A 3 5.20 5.45 4.89
C LYS A 3 6.10 4.24 5.11
N TYR A 4 6.09 3.32 4.15
CA TYR A 4 7.06 2.23 4.04
C TYR A 4 7.60 2.19 2.61
N GLU A 5 8.92 2.11 2.49
CA GLU A 5 9.61 2.02 1.21
C GLU A 5 10.69 0.95 1.28
N LYS A 6 10.78 0.13 0.25
CA LYS A 6 11.80 -0.92 0.17
C LYS A 6 12.09 -1.34 -1.26
N SER A 7 13.35 -1.69 -1.52
CA SER A 7 13.77 -2.37 -2.74
C SER A 7 14.00 -3.84 -2.47
N ILE A 8 13.52 -4.71 -3.36
CA ILE A 8 13.72 -6.16 -3.32
C ILE A 8 14.11 -6.67 -4.72
N ILE A 9 14.57 -7.92 -4.78
CA ILE A 9 14.78 -8.63 -6.04
C ILE A 9 13.61 -9.59 -6.27
N GLY A 10 13.02 -9.58 -7.46
CA GLY A 10 11.90 -10.48 -7.78
C GLY A 10 11.35 -10.29 -9.19
N GLN A 11 10.22 -10.95 -9.46
CA GLN A 11 9.46 -10.76 -10.69
C GLN A 11 8.32 -9.76 -10.45
N PHE A 12 8.28 -8.68 -11.23
CA PHE A 12 7.35 -7.58 -11.03
C PHE A 12 5.89 -8.03 -10.88
N GLY A 13 5.40 -8.85 -11.81
CA GLY A 13 4.03 -9.35 -11.78
C GLY A 13 3.71 -10.22 -10.55
N GLU A 14 4.67 -11.02 -10.09
CA GLU A 14 4.51 -11.85 -8.89
C GLU A 14 4.42 -10.99 -7.62
N VAL A 15 5.25 -9.95 -7.52
CA VAL A 15 5.22 -9.01 -6.38
C VAL A 15 3.91 -8.24 -6.34
N VAL A 16 3.44 -7.72 -7.49
CA VAL A 16 2.13 -7.04 -7.58
C VAL A 16 1.00 -7.97 -7.13
N ASN A 17 0.94 -9.19 -7.68
CA ASN A 17 -0.10 -10.15 -7.35
C ASN A 17 -0.06 -10.55 -5.87
N ARG A 18 1.14 -10.77 -5.32
CA ARG A 18 1.30 -11.17 -3.92
C ARG A 18 0.87 -10.04 -2.97
N LEU A 19 1.26 -8.80 -3.23
CA LEU A 19 0.85 -7.65 -2.43
C LEU A 19 -0.68 -7.45 -2.49
N GLN A 20 -1.28 -7.55 -3.67
CA GLN A 20 -2.73 -7.43 -3.83
C GLN A 20 -3.48 -8.54 -3.08
N ASN A 21 -3.00 -9.78 -3.16
CA ASN A 21 -3.56 -10.91 -2.43
C ASN A 21 -3.41 -10.75 -0.91
N ASP A 22 -2.24 -10.36 -0.43
CA ASP A 22 -1.99 -10.18 1.00
C ASP A 22 -2.81 -9.03 1.58
N ILE A 23 -3.02 -7.95 0.82
CA ILE A 23 -3.91 -6.85 1.19
C ILE A 23 -5.36 -7.33 1.26
N GLY A 24 -5.84 -8.02 0.22
CA GLY A 24 -7.22 -8.52 0.14
C GLY A 24 -7.55 -9.55 1.23
N ASN A 25 -6.56 -10.38 1.61
CA ASN A 25 -6.71 -11.42 2.63
C ASN A 25 -6.28 -10.96 4.04
N SER A 26 -5.88 -9.70 4.20
CA SER A 26 -5.51 -9.19 5.52
C SER A 26 -6.71 -9.12 6.45
N GLY A 27 -6.47 -9.21 7.77
CA GLY A 27 -7.52 -9.02 8.79
C GLY A 27 -8.11 -7.61 8.80
N ILE A 28 -7.55 -6.70 8.00
CA ILE A 28 -8.01 -5.33 7.78
C ILE A 28 -8.34 -5.22 6.28
N THR A 29 -9.45 -5.81 5.84
CA THR A 29 -9.83 -5.75 4.43
C THR A 29 -9.96 -4.28 3.98
N MET A 30 -9.21 -3.93 2.95
CA MET A 30 -9.19 -2.63 2.28
C MET A 30 -9.88 -2.76 0.92
N ASN A 31 -10.63 -1.75 0.50
CA ASN A 31 -11.27 -1.75 -0.81
C ASN A 31 -10.28 -1.22 -1.84
N LEU A 32 -10.09 -1.92 -2.95
CA LEU A 32 -9.41 -1.35 -4.12
C LEU A 32 -10.32 -0.30 -4.74
N VAL A 33 -9.90 0.96 -4.71
CA VAL A 33 -10.64 2.11 -5.25
C VAL A 33 -10.34 2.29 -6.73
N ASP A 34 -9.06 2.25 -7.08
CA ASP A 34 -8.60 2.41 -8.45
C ASP A 34 -7.20 1.81 -8.63
N GLU A 35 -6.84 1.55 -9.88
CA GLU A 35 -5.53 1.04 -10.26
C GLU A 35 -5.04 1.61 -11.58
N SER A 36 -3.72 1.67 -11.72
CA SER A 36 -3.08 1.98 -13.00
C SER A 36 -1.87 1.08 -13.20
N ASN A 37 -1.69 0.62 -14.43
CA ASN A 37 -0.52 -0.12 -14.86
C ASN A 37 0.09 0.61 -16.06
N TYR A 38 1.38 0.90 -15.97
CA TYR A 38 2.12 1.59 -17.01
C TYR A 38 3.44 0.88 -17.27
N ALA A 39 3.85 0.84 -18.53
CA ALA A 39 5.12 0.27 -18.94
C ALA A 39 5.83 1.24 -19.89
N SER A 40 7.13 1.41 -19.70
CA SER A 40 7.99 2.22 -20.56
C SER A 40 9.37 1.59 -20.66
N GLY A 41 9.65 0.99 -21.81
CA GLY A 41 10.87 0.18 -21.99
C GLY A 41 10.89 -0.98 -21.00
N ASP A 42 12.00 -1.11 -20.27
CA ASP A 42 12.20 -2.17 -19.28
C ASP A 42 11.64 -1.82 -17.87
N THR A 43 10.96 -0.69 -17.77
CA THR A 43 10.35 -0.22 -16.52
C THR A 43 8.85 -0.47 -16.51
N ASN A 44 8.39 -1.19 -15.49
CA ASN A 44 6.97 -1.45 -15.22
C ASN A 44 6.56 -0.70 -13.94
N ILE A 45 5.36 -0.12 -13.94
CA ILE A 45 4.80 0.61 -12.81
C ILE A 45 3.38 0.11 -12.57
N ALA A 46 3.09 -0.24 -11.32
CA ALA A 46 1.75 -0.54 -10.85
C ALA A 46 1.41 0.42 -9.71
N VAL A 47 0.30 1.14 -9.87
CA VAL A 47 -0.31 1.98 -8.84
C VAL A 47 -1.61 1.32 -8.40
N ARG A 48 -1.81 1.21 -7.09
CA ARG A 48 -3.05 0.74 -6.48
C ARG A 48 -3.46 1.71 -5.40
N VAL A 49 -4.70 2.17 -5.45
CA VAL A 49 -5.28 3.02 -4.43
C VAL A 49 -6.30 2.20 -3.67
N TYR A 50 -6.07 2.05 -2.36
CA TYR A 50 -7.01 1.39 -1.48
C TYR A 50 -7.61 2.39 -0.50
N ASP A 51 -8.80 2.09 0.00
CA ASP A 51 -9.35 2.79 1.14
C ASP A 51 -10.00 1.86 2.16
N LYS A 52 -10.20 2.42 3.35
CA LYS A 52 -10.93 1.76 4.42
C LYS A 52 -11.58 2.78 5.34
N TYR A 53 -12.83 2.49 5.70
CA TYR A 53 -13.51 3.15 6.80
C TYR A 53 -13.14 2.50 8.14
N PHE A 54 -12.67 3.30 9.08
CA PHE A 54 -12.28 2.89 10.42
C PHE A 54 -13.36 3.30 11.42
N MET A 55 -14.12 2.32 11.89
CA MET A 55 -15.22 2.52 12.85
C MET A 55 -14.74 3.16 14.17
N ARG A 56 -13.51 2.84 14.61
CA ARG A 56 -12.92 3.31 15.88
C ARG A 56 -12.84 4.83 16.00
N ASN A 57 -12.70 5.54 14.88
CA ASN A 57 -12.58 7.00 14.83
C ASN A 57 -13.51 7.66 13.80
N GLY A 58 -14.44 6.90 13.21
CA GLY A 58 -15.39 7.41 12.23
C GLY A 58 -14.73 8.03 10.99
N ASN A 59 -13.52 7.61 10.65
CA ASN A 59 -12.72 8.22 9.59
C ASN A 59 -12.39 7.25 8.45
N ARG A 60 -12.16 7.77 7.23
CA ARG A 60 -11.73 6.99 6.08
C ARG A 60 -10.26 7.26 5.76
N ALA A 61 -9.40 6.25 5.84
CA ALA A 61 -8.01 6.36 5.39
C ALA A 61 -7.81 5.67 4.04
N SER A 62 -6.78 6.07 3.33
CA SER A 62 -6.38 5.54 2.03
C SER A 62 -4.93 5.06 2.07
N LEU A 63 -4.63 4.04 1.27
CA LEU A 63 -3.27 3.57 0.99
C LEU A 63 -2.99 3.73 -0.49
N ASN A 64 -1.96 4.50 -0.84
CA ASN A 64 -1.38 4.47 -2.16
C ASN A 64 -0.20 3.48 -2.15
N LEU A 65 -0.30 2.44 -2.96
CA LEU A 65 0.75 1.47 -3.21
C LEU A 65 1.28 1.66 -4.63
N THR A 66 2.54 2.07 -4.73
CA THR A 66 3.26 2.22 -6.00
C THR A 66 4.39 1.21 -6.04
N ILE A 67 4.41 0.38 -7.07
CA ILE A 67 5.43 -0.64 -7.31
C ILE A 67 6.09 -0.31 -8.64
N VAL A 68 7.42 -0.21 -8.64
CA VAL A 68 8.23 0.10 -9.81
C VAL A 68 9.21 -1.05 -10.01
N GLY A 69 9.13 -1.74 -11.15
CA GLY A 69 10.07 -2.77 -11.55
C GLY A 69 10.98 -2.27 -12.66
N HIS A 70 12.29 -2.49 -12.53
CA HIS A 70 13.27 -2.31 -13.59
C HIS A 70 14.13 -3.58 -13.68
N GLY A 71 13.88 -4.42 -14.69
CA GLY A 71 14.41 -5.78 -14.71
C GLY A 71 13.93 -6.59 -13.48
N SER A 72 14.86 -7.10 -12.67
CA SER A 72 14.56 -7.83 -11.43
C SER A 72 14.50 -6.94 -10.18
N GLU A 73 14.92 -5.68 -10.28
CA GLU A 73 14.88 -4.74 -9.17
C GLU A 73 13.46 -4.18 -9.03
N ILE A 74 12.89 -4.30 -7.83
CA ILE A 74 11.54 -3.84 -7.55
C ILE A 74 11.58 -2.88 -6.38
N PHE A 75 11.22 -1.63 -6.63
CA PHE A 75 10.97 -0.61 -5.61
C PHE A 75 9.49 -0.59 -5.26
N ILE A 76 9.19 -0.60 -3.97
CA ILE A 76 7.84 -0.61 -3.42
C ILE A 76 7.70 0.60 -2.50
N SER A 77 6.68 1.43 -2.73
CA SER A 77 6.31 2.56 -1.87
C SER A 77 4.85 2.43 -1.46
N ALA A 78 4.63 2.37 -0.15
CA ALA A 78 3.31 2.31 0.47
C ALA A 78 3.12 3.53 1.36
N ILE A 79 2.15 4.37 1.02
CA ILE A 79 1.86 5.61 1.75
C ILE A 79 0.41 5.58 2.23
N GLY A 80 0.23 5.55 3.55
CA GLY A 80 -1.06 5.69 4.22
C GLY A 80 -1.38 7.16 4.49
N ALA A 81 -2.58 7.61 4.09
CA ALA A 81 -3.04 8.98 4.22
C ALA A 81 -4.55 9.05 4.58
N GLY A 82 -5.05 10.24 4.86
CA GLY A 82 -6.49 10.47 5.05
C GLY A 82 -7.03 10.08 6.42
N GLY A 83 -6.19 9.75 7.41
CA GLY A 83 -6.56 9.36 8.78
C GLY A 83 -7.41 10.35 9.61
N GLY A 84 -7.87 11.45 9.04
CA GLY A 84 -8.82 12.39 9.65
C GLY A 84 -8.14 13.67 10.10
N GLN A 85 -8.71 14.80 9.67
CA GLN A 85 -8.38 16.16 10.10
C GLN A 85 -9.46 16.63 11.08
N GLY A 86 -9.21 16.49 12.37
CA GLY A 86 -9.84 17.34 13.38
C GLY A 86 -8.96 18.57 13.58
N ILE A 87 -9.55 19.77 13.58
CA ILE A 87 -8.83 21.07 13.67
C ILE A 87 -7.95 21.16 14.94
N LEU A 88 -8.23 20.34 15.97
CA LEU A 88 -7.57 20.40 17.26
C LEU A 88 -6.60 19.24 17.55
N PHE A 89 -6.79 18.05 16.95
CA PHE A 89 -5.92 16.89 17.15
C PHE A 89 -6.03 15.90 15.97
N ASN A 90 -4.91 15.55 15.33
CA ASN A 90 -4.83 14.50 14.30
C ASN A 90 -5.00 13.11 14.92
N PHE A 91 -6.23 12.74 15.32
CA PHE A 91 -6.53 11.40 15.88
C PHE A 91 -6.89 10.40 14.78
N SER A 92 -5.92 10.06 13.93
CA SER A 92 -6.04 8.90 13.04
C SER A 92 -6.04 7.57 13.79
N LEU A 93 -5.66 7.58 15.08
CA LEU A 93 -5.49 6.39 15.92
C LEU A 93 -4.69 5.29 15.19
N GLY A 94 -3.69 5.67 14.39
CA GLY A 94 -2.85 4.72 13.65
C GLY A 94 -3.52 4.06 12.44
N ALA A 95 -4.65 4.56 11.94
CA ALA A 95 -5.34 3.98 10.77
C ALA A 95 -4.43 3.87 9.53
N GLU A 96 -3.58 4.89 9.33
CA GLU A 96 -2.64 4.93 8.22
C GLU A 96 -1.50 3.91 8.41
N ASP A 97 -1.00 3.79 9.64
CA ASP A 97 0.02 2.81 10.02
C ASP A 97 -0.48 1.37 9.88
N ASP A 98 -1.72 1.11 10.31
CA ASP A 98 -2.38 -0.20 10.19
C ASP A 98 -2.40 -0.70 8.73
N MET A 99 -2.64 0.22 7.78
CA MET A 99 -2.64 -0.09 6.34
C MET A 99 -1.23 -0.35 5.81
N VAL A 100 -0.26 0.50 6.19
CA VAL A 100 1.14 0.39 5.72
C VAL A 100 1.83 -0.87 6.26
N VAL A 101 1.56 -1.25 7.51
CA VAL A 101 2.14 -2.45 8.16
C VAL A 101 1.77 -3.74 7.41
N ILE A 102 0.63 -3.80 6.74
CA ILE A 102 0.23 -4.97 5.93
C ILE A 102 1.20 -5.14 4.75
N VAL A 103 1.52 -4.05 4.06
CA VAL A 103 2.50 -4.05 2.97
C VAL A 103 3.87 -4.43 3.50
N GLN A 104 4.33 -3.78 4.58
CA GLN A 104 5.62 -4.10 5.19
C GLN A 104 5.74 -5.60 5.51
N LYS A 105 4.77 -6.18 6.21
CA LYS A 105 4.78 -7.61 6.57
C LYS A 105 4.73 -8.51 5.34
N SER A 106 4.03 -8.09 4.28
CA SER A 106 4.00 -8.84 3.02
C SER A 106 5.38 -8.88 2.37
N VAL A 107 6.02 -7.71 2.24
CA VAL A 107 7.36 -7.57 1.65
C VAL A 107 8.42 -8.33 2.47
N GLU A 108 8.37 -8.26 3.80
CA GLU A 108 9.28 -9.01 4.70
C GLU A 108 9.16 -10.54 4.56
N ARG A 109 8.04 -11.06 4.05
CA ARG A 109 7.88 -12.50 3.74
C ARG A 109 8.36 -12.87 2.33
N MET A 110 8.75 -11.91 1.50
CA MET A 110 9.26 -12.14 0.14
C MET A 110 10.77 -12.29 0.09
N GLU A 111 11.45 -11.93 1.18
CA GLU A 111 12.86 -12.20 1.42
C GLU A 111 13.08 -13.57 2.06
#